data_AF-F0G896-F1
#
_entry.id   AF-F0G896-F1
#
_cell.length_a   1.000
_cell.length_b   1.000
_cell.length_c   1.000
_cell.angle_alpha   90.00
_cell.angle_beta   90.00
_cell.angle_gamma   90.00
#
_symmetry.space_group_name_H-M   'P 1'
#
loop_
_entity.id
_entity.type
_entity.pdbx_description
1 polymer ?
#
loop_
_entity_poly.entity_id
_entity_poly.type
_entity_poly.pdbx_seq_one_letter_code
_entity_poly.pdbx_strand_id
1 'polypeptide(L)'
;TLRDGTPAAITLRHLLSHTAGLGYRFLEADGDGPYARAGVSDGMDRARVSLAENLRRIASVPLQFAPGTSWGYSLATDVVGALIEAVDGRPLADAVAALVTTPLGMTDTAFVAHDAARVATPYVSTAGGA
;
A
#
# COMPACT_ATOMS: atom_id res chain seq x y z
N THR A 1 -1.23 10.50 -13.07
CA THR A 1 -1.24 11.87 -13.64
C THR A 1 -2.01 12.79 -12.70
N LEU A 2 -1.94 14.11 -12.88
CA LEU A 2 -2.91 15.04 -12.27
C LEU A 2 -4.30 14.87 -12.92
N ARG A 3 -5.34 15.48 -12.34
CA ARG A 3 -6.72 15.39 -12.85
C ARG A 3 -6.89 15.92 -14.28
N ASP A 4 -6.06 16.87 -14.68
CA ASP A 4 -6.03 17.43 -16.03
C ASP A 4 -5.23 16.57 -17.04
N GLY A 5 -4.73 15.41 -16.61
CA GLY A 5 -3.93 14.49 -17.44
C GLY A 5 -2.43 14.78 -17.44
N THR A 6 -1.98 15.86 -16.81
CA THR A 6 -0.55 16.22 -16.78
C THR A 6 0.26 15.16 -16.02
N PRO A 7 1.41 14.68 -16.55
CA PRO A 7 2.33 13.84 -15.80
C PRO A 7 2.85 14.57 -14.56
N ALA A 8 2.93 13.87 -13.42
CA ALA A 8 3.46 14.41 -12.18
C ALA A 8 4.72 13.65 -11.77
N ALA A 9 5.76 14.38 -11.39
CA ALA A 9 6.99 13.78 -10.87
C ALA A 9 6.80 13.42 -9.38
N ILE A 10 6.80 12.13 -9.06
CA ILE A 10 6.75 11.62 -7.69
C ILE A 10 8.17 11.25 -7.27
N THR A 11 8.60 11.72 -6.09
CA THR A 11 9.90 11.38 -5.51
C THR A 11 9.73 10.36 -4.38
N LEU A 12 10.81 9.68 -4.01
CA LEU A 12 10.81 8.81 -2.82
C LEU A 12 10.42 9.60 -1.55
N ARG A 13 10.87 10.84 -1.42
CA ARG A 13 10.47 11.72 -0.31
C ARG A 13 8.95 11.86 -0.24
N HIS A 14 8.29 12.13 -1.38
CA HIS A 14 6.84 12.29 -1.42
C HIS A 14 6.09 11.00 -1.03
N LEU A 15 6.63 9.84 -1.41
CA LEU A 15 6.06 8.56 -1.03
C LEU A 15 6.19 8.33 0.48
N LEU A 16 7.40 8.48 1.03
CA LEU A 16 7.69 8.27 2.45
C LEU A 16 6.97 9.27 3.38
N SER A 17 6.58 10.45 2.87
CA SER A 17 5.85 11.45 3.64
C SER A 17 4.34 11.47 3.38
N HIS A 18 3.79 10.55 2.59
CA HIS A 18 2.37 10.58 2.17
C HIS A 18 1.96 11.93 1.55
N THR A 19 2.85 12.53 0.75
CA THR A 19 2.58 13.77 0.00
C THR A 19 2.65 13.56 -1.50
N ALA A 20 2.55 12.32 -1.98
CA ALA A 20 2.59 11.98 -3.41
C ALA A 20 1.28 12.25 -4.16
N GLY A 21 0.19 12.59 -3.46
CA GLY A 21 -1.14 12.74 -4.06
C GLY A 21 -1.88 11.41 -4.27
N LEU A 22 -1.35 10.30 -3.75
CA LEU A 22 -2.01 9.00 -3.72
C LEU A 22 -3.09 8.98 -2.62
N GLY A 23 -3.96 7.98 -2.66
CA GLY A 23 -5.01 7.78 -1.65
C GLY A 23 -5.08 6.35 -1.14
N TYR A 24 -6.21 6.04 -0.51
CA TYR A 24 -6.60 4.73 -0.01
C TYR A 24 -8.07 4.50 -0.37
N ARG A 25 -8.47 3.29 -0.78
CA ARG A 25 -9.87 3.03 -1.15
C ARG A 25 -10.82 3.20 0.04
N PHE A 26 -10.43 2.76 1.23
CA PHE A 26 -11.25 2.94 2.44
C PHE A 26 -11.45 4.41 2.86
N LEU A 27 -10.67 5.36 2.32
CA LEU A 27 -10.83 6.80 2.54
C LEU A 27 -11.71 7.47 1.49
N GLU A 28 -12.18 6.73 0.47
CA GLU A 28 -13.10 7.28 -0.52
C GLU A 28 -14.46 7.58 0.12
N ALA A 29 -15.04 8.72 -0.24
CA ALA A 29 -16.32 9.15 0.30
C ALA A 29 -17.50 8.27 -0.15
N ASP A 30 -17.32 7.54 -1.26
CA ASP A 30 -18.31 6.65 -1.87
C ASP A 30 -17.64 5.28 -2.13
N GLY A 31 -18.40 4.21 -1.97
CA GLY A 31 -17.99 2.85 -2.32
C GLY A 31 -17.76 2.64 -3.82
N ASP A 32 -18.21 3.56 -4.68
CA ASP A 32 -17.86 3.64 -6.11
C ASP A 32 -16.82 4.75 -6.41
N GLY A 33 -15.90 5.00 -5.47
CA GLY A 33 -14.78 5.92 -5.70
C GLY A 33 -13.83 5.47 -6.84
N PRO A 34 -12.93 6.35 -7.30
CA PRO A 34 -12.01 6.01 -8.39
C PRO A 34 -11.11 4.79 -8.13
N TYR A 35 -10.62 4.56 -6.90
CA TYR A 35 -9.85 3.37 -6.53
C TYR A 35 -10.74 2.13 -6.50
N ALA A 36 -11.97 2.25 -5.98
CA ALA A 36 -12.94 1.17 -6.04
C ALA A 36 -13.26 0.74 -7.49
N ARG A 37 -13.55 1.69 -8.39
CA ARG A 37 -13.80 1.43 -9.82
C ARG A 37 -12.59 0.83 -10.54
N ALA A 38 -11.38 1.26 -10.20
CA ALA A 38 -10.15 0.70 -10.73
C ALA A 38 -9.79 -0.67 -10.14
N GLY A 39 -10.54 -1.15 -9.14
CA GLY A 39 -10.28 -2.42 -8.47
C GLY A 39 -8.97 -2.42 -7.67
N VAL A 40 -8.56 -1.26 -7.14
CA VAL A 40 -7.40 -1.15 -6.25
C VAL A 40 -7.70 -1.87 -4.93
N SER A 41 -6.74 -2.68 -4.48
CA SER A 41 -6.73 -3.30 -3.15
C SER A 41 -5.95 -2.44 -2.17
N ASP A 42 -6.45 -2.40 -0.94
CA ASP A 42 -5.84 -1.70 0.18
C ASP A 42 -4.83 -2.57 0.97
N GLY A 43 -4.61 -3.81 0.53
CA GLY A 43 -3.68 -4.77 1.16
C GLY A 43 -4.24 -5.52 2.37
N MET A 44 -5.46 -5.19 2.82
CA MET A 44 -6.13 -5.83 3.97
C MET A 44 -7.25 -6.81 3.57
N ASP A 45 -7.53 -6.93 2.28
CA ASP A 45 -8.51 -7.86 1.73
C ASP A 45 -7.84 -9.16 1.26
N ARG A 46 -8.64 -10.19 0.99
CA ARG A 46 -8.15 -11.42 0.32
C ARG A 46 -8.05 -11.22 -1.19
N ALA A 47 -7.48 -10.10 -1.63
CA ALA A 47 -7.30 -9.82 -3.04
C ALA A 47 -6.31 -10.80 -3.67
N ARG A 48 -6.72 -11.43 -4.77
CA ARG A 48 -5.84 -12.26 -5.61
C ARG A 48 -5.12 -11.39 -6.65
N VAL A 49 -4.52 -10.29 -6.18
CA VAL A 49 -3.80 -9.33 -7.03
C VAL A 49 -2.33 -9.31 -6.62
N SER A 50 -1.43 -9.35 -7.60
CA SER A 50 0.00 -9.15 -7.31
C SER A 50 0.27 -7.68 -7.03
N LEU A 51 1.35 -7.38 -6.29
CA LEU A 51 1.77 -6.00 -6.04
C LEU A 51 1.95 -5.22 -7.35
N ALA A 52 2.59 -5.83 -8.34
CA ALA A 52 2.78 -5.24 -9.66
C ALA A 52 1.46 -4.90 -10.37
N GLU A 53 0.44 -5.76 -10.27
CA GLU A 53 -0.87 -5.47 -10.85
C GLU A 53 -1.62 -4.39 -10.07
N ASN A 54 -1.57 -4.41 -8.73
CA ASN A 54 -2.19 -3.37 -7.92
C ASN A 54 -1.57 -1.99 -8.22
N LEU A 55 -0.25 -1.93 -8.47
CA LEU A 55 0.44 -0.72 -8.89
C LEU A 55 -0.03 -0.17 -10.23
N ARG A 56 -0.33 -1.03 -11.21
CA ARG A 56 -0.92 -0.58 -12.47
C ARG A 56 -2.28 0.07 -12.24
N ARG A 57 -3.09 -0.51 -11.36
CA ARG A 57 -4.40 0.04 -10.99
C ARG A 57 -4.25 1.38 -10.27
N ILE A 58 -3.36 1.47 -9.28
CA ILE A 58 -3.04 2.75 -8.60
C ILE A 58 -2.60 3.81 -9.62
N ALA A 59 -1.71 3.47 -10.54
CA ALA A 59 -1.18 4.39 -11.55
C ALA A 59 -2.23 4.84 -12.58
N SER A 60 -3.29 4.05 -12.79
CA SER A 60 -4.42 4.40 -13.68
C SER A 60 -5.34 5.49 -13.11
N VAL A 61 -5.26 5.76 -11.81
CA VAL A 61 -6.10 6.76 -11.15
C VAL A 61 -5.35 8.10 -11.03
N PRO A 62 -5.99 9.24 -11.38
CA PRO A 62 -5.37 10.55 -11.16
C PRO A 62 -5.08 10.84 -9.68
N LEU A 63 -3.99 11.57 -9.43
CA LEU A 63 -3.63 12.03 -8.11
C LEU A 63 -4.69 12.99 -7.54
N GLN A 64 -4.89 12.92 -6.23
CA GLN A 64 -5.82 13.78 -5.51
C GLN A 64 -5.35 15.24 -5.48
N PHE A 65 -4.03 15.44 -5.44
CA PHE A 65 -3.36 16.75 -5.43
C PHE A 65 -1.95 16.61 -6.02
N ALA A 66 -1.30 17.74 -6.32
CA ALA A 66 0.06 17.74 -6.86
C ALA A 66 1.08 17.24 -5.83
N PRO A 67 2.07 16.42 -6.22
CA PRO A 67 3.06 15.92 -5.27
C PRO A 67 3.77 17.05 -4.51
N GLY A 68 3.80 16.95 -3.19
CA GLY A 68 4.43 17.92 -2.28
C GLY A 68 3.56 19.09 -1.84
N THR A 69 2.35 19.27 -2.40
CA THR A 69 1.49 20.43 -2.05
C THR A 69 0.52 20.18 -0.91
N SER A 70 0.30 18.91 -0.54
CA SER A 70 -0.63 18.52 0.54
C SER A 70 -0.22 17.16 1.11
N TRP A 71 -0.86 16.78 2.21
CA TRP A 71 -0.67 15.49 2.87
C TRP A 71 -1.95 14.66 2.78
N GLY A 72 -1.80 13.36 2.54
CA GLY A 72 -2.92 12.41 2.50
C GLY A 72 -2.42 10.98 2.67
N TYR A 73 -2.86 10.33 3.75
CA TYR A 73 -2.54 8.93 4.03
C TYR A 73 -2.96 8.03 2.86
N SER A 74 -2.07 7.12 2.44
CA SER A 74 -2.18 6.50 1.12
C SER A 74 -1.38 5.23 0.94
N LEU A 75 -1.65 4.51 -0.16
CA LEU A 75 -0.89 3.37 -0.68
C LEU A 75 0.53 3.73 -1.19
N ALA A 76 1.07 4.87 -0.75
CA ALA A 76 2.43 5.28 -1.07
C ALA A 76 3.48 4.29 -0.54
N THR A 77 3.22 3.66 0.60
CA THR A 77 4.12 2.65 1.19
C THR A 77 4.18 1.37 0.37
N ASP A 78 3.06 0.93 -0.21
CA ASP A 78 3.02 -0.19 -1.16
C ASP A 78 3.85 0.11 -2.41
N VAL A 79 3.81 1.36 -2.89
CA VAL A 79 4.68 1.82 -3.99
C VAL A 79 6.15 1.80 -3.60
N VAL A 80 6.48 2.17 -2.35
CA VAL A 80 7.85 2.01 -1.82
C VAL A 80 8.26 0.54 -1.77
N GLY A 81 7.34 -0.36 -1.38
CA GLY A 81 7.58 -1.82 -1.40
C GLY A 81 8.01 -2.31 -2.78
N ALA A 82 7.29 -1.94 -3.84
CA ALA A 82 7.69 -2.32 -5.19
C ALA A 82 8.94 -1.61 -5.69
N LEU A 83 9.20 -0.38 -5.24
CA LEU A 83 10.48 0.29 -5.52
C LEU A 83 11.64 -0.50 -4.91
N ILE A 84 11.48 -1.02 -3.70
CA ILE A 84 12.48 -1.89 -3.05
C ILE A 84 12.70 -3.15 -3.92
N GLU A 85 11.64 -3.85 -4.33
CA GLU A 85 11.78 -5.02 -5.22
C GLU A 85 12.53 -4.69 -6.52
N ALA A 86 12.20 -3.56 -7.14
CA ALA A 86 12.80 -3.14 -8.40
C ALA A 86 14.29 -2.78 -8.26
N VAL A 87 14.69 -2.18 -7.14
CA VAL A 87 16.09 -1.76 -6.88
C VAL A 87 16.94 -2.94 -6.38
N ASP A 88 16.38 -3.76 -5.50
CA ASP A 88 17.09 -4.85 -4.82
C ASP A 88 17.12 -6.14 -5.66
N GLY A 89 16.12 -6.35 -6.53
CA GLY A 89 16.02 -7.49 -7.44
C GLY A 89 15.46 -8.77 -6.82
N ARG A 90 15.18 -8.78 -5.52
CA ARG A 90 14.51 -9.88 -4.81
C ARG A 90 13.02 -9.56 -4.58
N PRO A 91 12.16 -10.58 -4.35
CA PRO A 91 10.83 -10.36 -3.81
C PRO A 91 10.88 -9.56 -2.49
N LEU A 92 9.85 -8.76 -2.22
CA LEU A 92 9.84 -7.81 -1.11
C LEU A 92 10.07 -8.49 0.25
N ALA A 93 9.49 -9.67 0.45
CA ALA A 93 9.66 -10.45 1.67
C ALA A 93 11.13 -10.81 1.92
N ASP A 94 11.86 -11.19 0.88
CA ASP A 94 13.28 -11.57 0.97
C ASP A 94 14.18 -10.33 1.15
N ALA A 95 13.84 -9.22 0.48
CA ALA A 95 14.54 -7.95 0.65
C ALA A 95 14.40 -7.43 2.09
N VAL A 96 13.18 -7.39 2.64
CA VAL A 96 12.92 -6.99 4.03
C VAL A 96 13.60 -7.95 5.01
N ALA A 97 13.60 -9.26 4.72
CA ALA A 97 14.27 -10.24 5.56
C ALA A 97 15.77 -9.96 5.66
N ALA A 98 16.42 -9.74 4.52
CA ALA A 98 17.87 -9.53 4.46
C ALA A 98 18.30 -8.15 4.98
N LEU A 99 17.51 -7.10 4.73
CA LEU A 99 17.89 -5.73 5.05
C LEU A 99 17.47 -5.30 6.46
N VAL A 100 16.43 -5.92 7.04
CA VAL A 100 15.84 -5.46 8.30
C VAL A 100 15.68 -6.59 9.32
N THR A 101 14.85 -7.60 9.04
CA THR A 101 14.43 -8.51 10.12
C THR A 101 15.55 -9.46 10.56
N THR A 102 16.38 -9.96 9.64
CA THR A 102 17.51 -10.83 9.98
C THR A 102 18.60 -10.08 10.76
N PRO A 103 19.10 -8.91 10.30
CA PRO A 103 20.09 -8.13 11.06
C PRO A 103 19.63 -7.72 12.46
N LEU A 104 18.32 -7.52 12.66
CA LEU A 104 17.74 -7.13 13.95
C LEU A 104 17.27 -8.33 14.79
N GLY A 105 17.42 -9.57 14.33
CA GLY A 105 17.01 -10.77 15.05
C GLY A 105 15.48 -10.94 15.19
N MET A 106 14.69 -10.35 14.29
CA MET A 106 13.23 -10.37 14.31
C MET A 106 12.69 -11.64 13.62
N THR A 107 12.78 -12.79 14.30
CA THR A 107 12.44 -14.10 13.71
C THR A 107 10.94 -14.39 13.57
N ASP A 108 10.09 -13.61 14.22
CA ASP A 108 8.63 -13.76 14.21
C ASP A 108 7.92 -12.63 13.42
N THR A 109 8.61 -11.98 12.47
CA THR A 109 8.06 -10.90 11.63
C THR A 109 8.24 -11.22 10.15
N ALA A 110 7.13 -11.40 9.42
CA ALA A 110 7.13 -11.75 8.00
C ALA A 110 5.82 -11.32 7.31
N PHE A 111 5.81 -11.32 5.97
CA PHE A 111 4.61 -11.09 5.16
C PHE A 111 3.60 -12.25 5.21
N VAL A 112 4.09 -13.47 5.44
CA VAL A 112 3.27 -14.67 5.62
C VAL A 112 3.73 -15.34 6.91
N ALA A 113 2.80 -15.60 7.82
CA ALA A 113 3.11 -16.25 9.10
C ALA A 113 3.60 -17.69 8.89
N HIS A 114 4.64 -18.08 9.63
CA HIS A 114 5.17 -19.45 9.61
C HIS A 114 4.25 -20.45 10.33
N ASP A 115 3.53 -19.98 11.35
CA ASP A 115 2.60 -20.78 12.14
C ASP A 115 1.30 -20.00 12.35
N ALA A 116 0.23 -20.45 11.71
CA ALA A 116 -1.08 -19.85 11.81
C ALA A 116 -1.68 -19.96 13.23
N ALA A 117 -1.28 -20.96 14.03
CA ALA A 117 -1.79 -21.15 15.39
C ALA A 117 -1.28 -20.07 16.37
N ARG A 118 -0.21 -19.36 16.01
CA ARG A 118 0.37 -18.25 16.80
C ARG A 118 -0.23 -16.89 16.45
N VAL A 119 -1.09 -16.80 15.43
CA VAL A 119 -1.72 -15.54 15.01
C VAL A 119 -2.96 -15.28 15.86
N ALA A 120 -3.02 -14.13 16.51
CA ALA A 120 -4.19 -13.73 17.28
C ALA A 120 -5.42 -13.56 16.37
N THR A 121 -6.55 -14.13 16.76
CA THR A 121 -7.82 -14.01 16.02
C THR A 121 -8.26 -12.55 15.96
N PRO A 122 -8.51 -11.97 14.77
CA PRO A 122 -9.05 -10.63 14.64
C PRO A 122 -10.54 -10.60 15.02
N TYR A 123 -10.92 -9.69 15.92
CA TYR A 123 -12.31 -9.42 16.32
C TYR A 123 -12.70 -7.98 15.96
N VAL A 124 -13.99 -7.74 15.73
CA VAL A 124 -14.56 -6.40 15.49
C VAL A 124 -15.78 -6.21 16.38
N SER A 125 -15.96 -4.99 16.90
CA SER A 125 -17.18 -4.64 17.62
C SER A 125 -18.37 -4.70 16.67
N THR A 126 -19.36 -5.55 16.96
CA THR A 126 -20.67 -5.50 16.30
C THR A 126 -21.53 -4.45 17.01
N ALA A 127 -22.26 -3.63 16.26
CA ALA A 127 -23.29 -2.79 16.85
C ALA A 127 -24.39 -3.70 17.43
N GLY A 128 -24.33 -3.99 18.73
CA GLY A 128 -25.25 -4.93 19.37
C GLY A 128 -24.88 -5.41 20.78
N GLY A 129 -24.09 -4.66 21.54
CA GLY A 129 -23.91 -4.90 22.98
C GLY A 129 -24.76 -3.93 23.78
N ALA A 130 -26.04 -4.24 23.95
CA ALA A 130 -26.85 -3.70 25.03
C ALA A 130 -26.70 -4.58 26.27
#